data_AF-A0A1J5EII1-F1
#
_entry.id   AF-A0A1J5EII1-F1
#
_cell.length_a   1.000
_cell.length_b   1.000
_cell.length_c   1.000
_cell.angle_alpha   90.00
_cell.angle_beta   90.00
_cell.angle_gamma   90.00
#
_symmetry.space_group_name_H-M   'P 1'
#
loop_
_entity.id
_entity.type
_entity.pdbx_description
1 polymer ?
#
loop_
_entity_poly.entity_id
_entity_poly.type
_entity_poly.pdbx_seq_one_letter_code
_entity_poly.pdbx_strand_id
1 'polypeptide(L)'
;MTAPPSPLHLYAYDACPYCRRVRQAFESMGLTYLSVPCARGAKGRAAVLRAGGKAQFPFFADTATETAFYESADIVDYVREHYGLEEPGRWHKAAAFLSGFGRSQRVAPPELQVPENTPVVFIQEAGDEFRRVRRLLEDLDLMHWVRTTGEGPSPTLELPGQTVHLVGFAAIEAHLTGPQP
;
A
#
# COMPACT_ATOMS: atom_id res chain seq x y z
N MET A 1 2.77 15.10 -11.54
CA MET A 1 1.61 15.45 -10.68
C MET A 1 1.64 14.48 -9.50
N THR A 2 1.98 14.96 -8.30
CA THR A 2 2.08 14.11 -7.09
C THR A 2 0.74 13.41 -6.86
N ALA A 3 0.74 12.09 -6.66
CA ALA A 3 -0.49 11.37 -6.34
C ALA A 3 -1.14 12.00 -5.09
N PRO A 4 -2.48 12.18 -5.06
CA PRO A 4 -3.13 12.64 -3.85
C PRO A 4 -2.91 11.59 -2.74
N PRO A 5 -2.66 12.01 -1.49
CA PRO A 5 -2.48 11.09 -0.38
C PRO A 5 -3.78 10.28 -0.21
N SER A 6 -3.69 8.97 -0.43
CA SER A 6 -4.80 8.05 -0.16
C SER A 6 -4.87 7.76 1.34
N PRO A 7 -6.08 7.69 1.95
CA PRO A 7 -6.20 7.35 3.36
C PRO A 7 -5.86 5.88 3.65
N LEU A 8 -5.77 5.04 2.60
CA LEU A 8 -5.56 3.61 2.69
C LEU A 8 -4.07 3.30 2.87
N HIS A 9 -3.69 2.79 4.03
CA HIS A 9 -2.33 2.36 4.33
C HIS A 9 -2.29 0.85 4.50
N LEU A 10 -1.49 0.17 3.68
CA LEU A 10 -1.29 -1.27 3.73
C LEU A 10 0.11 -1.58 4.25
N TYR A 11 0.16 -2.18 5.45
CA TYR A 11 1.37 -2.70 6.06
C TYR A 11 1.53 -4.16 5.63
N ALA A 12 2.52 -4.41 4.78
CA ALA A 12 2.66 -5.68 4.08
C ALA A 12 4.13 -6.01 3.78
N TYR A 13 4.36 -7.27 3.44
CA TYR A 13 5.62 -7.72 2.85
C TYR A 13 5.36 -8.71 1.72
N ASP A 14 6.26 -8.79 0.75
CA ASP A 14 6.03 -9.41 -0.56
C ASP A 14 5.86 -10.93 -0.50
N ALA A 15 6.60 -11.60 0.39
CA ALA A 15 6.52 -13.06 0.54
C ALA A 15 5.20 -13.55 1.19
N CYS A 16 4.36 -12.65 1.72
CA CYS A 16 3.13 -13.04 2.41
C CYS A 16 1.96 -13.30 1.43
N PRO A 17 1.39 -14.53 1.39
CA PRO A 17 0.26 -14.82 0.51
C PRO A 17 -1.02 -14.04 0.89
N TYR A 18 -1.21 -13.73 2.17
CA TYR A 18 -2.35 -12.93 2.65
C TYR A 18 -2.22 -11.46 2.25
N CYS A 19 -1.00 -10.90 2.26
CA CYS A 19 -0.74 -9.55 1.76
C CYS A 19 -1.01 -9.48 0.26
N ARG A 20 -0.54 -10.48 -0.50
CA ARG A 20 -0.82 -10.60 -1.94
C ARG A 20 -2.32 -10.58 -2.22
N ARG A 21 -3.13 -11.32 -1.44
CA ARG A 21 -4.60 -11.33 -1.58
C ARG A 21 -5.21 -9.92 -1.43
N VAL A 22 -4.76 -9.14 -0.44
CA VAL A 22 -5.24 -7.77 -0.25
C VAL A 22 -4.81 -6.86 -1.41
N ARG A 23 -3.55 -6.94 -1.84
CA ARG A 23 -3.06 -6.15 -2.98
C ARG A 23 -3.82 -6.45 -4.28
N GLN A 24 -4.11 -7.73 -4.55
CA GLN A 24 -4.94 -8.14 -5.70
C GLN A 24 -6.35 -7.56 -5.62
N ALA A 25 -6.95 -7.51 -4.43
CA ALA A 25 -8.25 -6.88 -4.25
C ALA A 25 -8.17 -5.37 -4.53
N PHE A 26 -7.16 -4.69 -3.99
CA PHE A 26 -6.95 -3.25 -4.22
C PHE A 26 -6.72 -2.94 -5.70
N GLU A 27 -5.94 -3.78 -6.39
CA GLU A 27 -5.73 -3.73 -7.83
C GLU A 27 -7.04 -3.91 -8.61
N SER A 28 -7.81 -4.96 -8.31
CA SER A 28 -9.09 -5.22 -8.99
C SER A 28 -10.13 -4.10 -8.82
N MET A 29 -10.00 -3.31 -7.74
CA MET A 29 -10.88 -2.17 -7.43
C MET A 29 -10.30 -0.83 -7.88
N GLY A 30 -9.13 -0.79 -8.53
CA GLY A 30 -8.51 0.46 -8.98
C GLY A 30 -8.09 1.40 -7.84
N LEU A 31 -7.82 0.86 -6.65
CA LEU A 31 -7.51 1.66 -5.47
C LEU A 31 -6.06 2.14 -5.47
N THR A 32 -5.88 3.38 -5.02
CA THR A 32 -4.58 3.95 -4.67
C THR A 32 -4.37 3.80 -3.17
N TYR A 33 -3.17 3.44 -2.74
CA TYR A 33 -2.87 3.23 -1.32
C TYR A 33 -1.38 3.44 -1.02
N LEU A 34 -1.06 3.71 0.25
CA LEU A 34 0.31 3.71 0.75
C LEU A 34 0.73 2.28 1.07
N SER A 35 1.79 1.81 0.44
CA SER A 35 2.44 0.55 0.79
C SER A 35 3.55 0.82 1.80
N VAL A 36 3.47 0.17 2.96
CA VAL A 36 4.43 0.30 4.05
C VAL A 36 5.17 -1.04 4.23
N PRO A 37 6.46 -1.12 3.87
CA PRO A 37 7.24 -2.35 4.01
C PRO A 37 7.28 -2.88 5.45
N CYS A 38 7.08 -4.18 5.59
CA CYS A 38 7.00 -4.87 6.88
C CYS A 38 7.84 -6.15 6.94
N ALA A 39 8.85 -6.26 6.06
CA ALA A 39 9.85 -7.31 6.13
C ALA A 39 10.56 -7.32 7.50
N ARG A 40 11.33 -8.38 7.77
CA ARG A 40 12.03 -8.51 9.05
C ARG A 40 13.03 -7.35 9.19
N GLY A 41 12.85 -6.55 10.25
CA GLY A 41 13.69 -5.38 10.54
C GLY A 41 13.17 -4.04 9.98
N ALA A 42 12.15 -4.07 9.12
CA ALA A 42 11.53 -2.87 8.54
C ALA A 42 10.85 -1.99 9.60
N LYS A 43 10.84 -0.68 9.37
CA LYS A 43 10.20 0.29 10.28
C LYS A 43 8.69 0.07 10.41
N GLY A 44 8.02 -0.28 9.31
CA GLY A 44 6.58 -0.57 9.28
C GLY A 44 6.20 -1.73 10.19
N ARG A 45 7.04 -2.78 10.24
CA ARG A 45 6.83 -3.92 11.13
C ARG A 45 6.83 -3.50 12.60
N ALA A 46 7.78 -2.64 12.98
CA ALA A 46 7.87 -2.12 14.34
C ALA A 46 6.69 -1.20 14.68
N ALA A 47 6.19 -0.42 13.71
CA ALA A 47 5.00 0.41 13.88
C ALA A 47 3.75 -0.44 14.17
N VAL A 48 3.52 -1.51 13.40
CA VAL A 48 2.39 -2.43 13.64
C VAL A 48 2.51 -3.13 15.00
N LEU A 49 3.71 -3.55 15.40
CA LEU A 49 3.92 -4.15 16.71
C LEU A 49 3.59 -3.19 17.85
N ARG A 50 3.96 -1.91 17.75
CA ARG A 50 3.63 -0.88 18.74
C ARG A 50 2.14 -0.58 18.80
N ALA A 51 1.49 -0.47 17.65
CA ALA A 51 0.08 -0.06 17.57
C ALA A 51 -0.88 -1.20 17.94
N GLY A 52 -0.65 -2.41 17.43
CA GLY A 52 -1.57 -3.54 17.60
C GLY A 52 -1.05 -4.70 18.44
N GLY A 53 0.14 -4.58 19.04
CA GLY A 53 0.69 -5.54 20.00
C GLY A 53 1.24 -6.82 19.38
N LYS A 54 1.08 -7.04 18.07
CA LYS A 54 1.60 -8.20 17.36
C LYS A 54 2.04 -7.86 15.94
N ALA A 55 3.12 -8.49 15.49
CA ALA A 55 3.64 -8.37 14.13
C ALA A 55 2.94 -9.38 13.19
N GLN A 56 1.63 -9.17 12.99
CA GLN A 56 0.78 -9.94 12.08
C GLN A 56 0.50 -9.11 10.82
N PHE A 57 0.55 -9.74 9.65
CA PHE A 57 0.36 -9.07 8.35
C PHE A 57 -0.55 -9.91 7.43
N PRO A 58 -1.35 -9.27 6.55
CA PRO A 58 -1.46 -7.83 6.36
C PRO A 58 -2.08 -7.13 7.57
N PHE A 59 -1.65 -5.89 7.78
CA PHE A 59 -2.30 -4.95 8.69
C PHE A 59 -2.71 -3.74 7.86
N PHE A 60 -3.92 -3.27 8.07
CA PHE A 60 -4.51 -2.20 7.28
C PHE A 60 -4.91 -1.07 8.20
N ALA A 61 -4.69 0.16 7.75
CA ALA A 61 -5.20 1.36 8.38
C ALA A 61 -5.90 2.23 7.34
N ASP A 62 -7.07 2.74 7.72
CA ASP A 62 -7.80 3.77 7.01
C ASP A 62 -7.78 5.04 7.86
N THR A 63 -7.00 6.03 7.42
CA THR A 63 -6.84 7.29 8.16
C THR A 63 -8.05 8.20 8.05
N ALA A 64 -8.94 7.99 7.07
CA ALA A 64 -10.16 8.78 6.95
C ALA A 64 -11.23 8.36 7.97
N THR A 65 -11.25 7.08 8.35
CA THR A 65 -12.16 6.54 9.37
C THR A 65 -11.50 6.29 10.71
N GLU A 66 -10.20 6.57 10.83
CA GLU A 66 -9.35 6.29 12.00
C GLU A 66 -9.44 4.83 12.46
N THR A 67 -9.60 3.90 11.51
CA THR A 67 -9.69 2.46 11.80
C THR A 67 -8.44 1.74 11.36
N ALA A 68 -8.03 0.75 12.15
CA ALA A 68 -6.99 -0.18 11.74
C ALA A 68 -7.24 -1.57 12.30
N PHE A 69 -6.94 -2.59 11.50
CA PHE A 69 -7.26 -3.98 11.83
C PHE A 69 -6.43 -4.99 11.03
N TYR A 70 -6.50 -6.24 11.50
CA TYR A 70 -5.82 -7.40 10.94
C TYR A 70 -6.74 -8.20 9.99
N GLU A 71 -6.27 -9.38 9.58
CA GLU A 71 -6.99 -10.39 8.79
C GLU A 71 -7.29 -9.97 7.35
N SER A 72 -6.65 -10.65 6.39
CA SER A 72 -6.80 -10.30 4.97
C SER A 72 -8.23 -10.39 4.44
N ALA A 73 -9.08 -11.27 5.01
CA ALA A 73 -10.47 -11.38 4.59
C ALA A 73 -11.26 -10.14 5.01
N ASP A 74 -11.17 -9.78 6.28
CA ASP A 74 -11.80 -8.58 6.83
C ASP A 74 -11.32 -7.30 6.09
N ILE A 75 -10.04 -7.21 5.75
CA ILE A 75 -9.51 -6.07 4.99
C ILE A 75 -10.14 -5.97 3.61
N VAL A 76 -10.25 -7.10 2.89
CA VAL A 76 -10.87 -7.12 1.56
C VAL A 76 -12.35 -6.77 1.66
N ASP A 77 -13.06 -7.32 2.64
CA ASP A 77 -14.49 -7.06 2.82
C ASP A 77 -14.73 -5.59 3.19
N TYR A 78 -13.95 -5.02 4.11
CA TYR A 78 -14.05 -3.62 4.50
C TYR A 78 -13.83 -2.71 3.29
N VAL A 79 -12.74 -2.93 2.56
CA VAL A 79 -12.41 -2.05 1.43
C VAL A 79 -13.43 -2.20 0.30
N ARG A 80 -13.97 -3.40 0.06
CA ARG A 80 -15.07 -3.57 -0.89
C ARG A 80 -16.33 -2.84 -0.47
N GLU A 81 -16.70 -2.89 0.80
CA GLU A 81 -17.88 -2.20 1.32
C GLU A 81 -17.73 -0.67 1.27
N HIS A 82 -16.54 -0.15 1.61
CA HIS A 82 -16.32 1.29 1.76
C HIS A 82 -15.83 1.98 0.48
N TYR A 83 -15.18 1.23 -0.41
CA TYR A 83 -14.50 1.76 -1.60
C TYR A 83 -14.80 0.97 -2.89
N GLY A 84 -15.59 -0.11 -2.83
CA GLY A 84 -15.88 -0.99 -3.96
C GLY A 84 -17.11 -0.62 -4.80
N LEU A 85 -17.65 0.60 -4.67
CA LEU A 85 -18.75 1.09 -5.51
C LEU A 85 -18.24 2.16 -6.49
N GLU A 86 -18.56 1.95 -7.76
CA GLU A 86 -18.05 2.69 -8.91
C GLU A 86 -18.37 4.20 -8.85
N GLU A 87 -17.32 5.01 -8.83
CA GLU A 87 -17.10 6.28 -9.56
C GLU A 87 -15.75 6.87 -9.05
N PRO A 88 -14.77 7.17 -9.92
CA PRO A 88 -13.54 7.84 -9.52
C PRO A 88 -13.85 9.17 -8.81
N GLY A 89 -13.46 9.28 -7.52
CA GLY A 89 -13.54 10.55 -6.79
C GLY A 89 -14.81 10.80 -5.96
N ARG A 90 -15.68 9.79 -5.76
CA ARG A 90 -16.82 9.91 -4.85
C ARG A 90 -16.60 9.13 -3.55
N TRP A 91 -16.11 9.82 -2.53
CA TRP A 91 -15.99 9.34 -1.16
C TRP A 91 -17.39 9.32 -0.52
N HIS A 92 -18.09 8.18 -0.52
CA HIS A 92 -19.28 8.08 0.33
C HIS A 92 -18.81 7.95 1.78
N LYS A 93 -19.29 8.84 2.65
CA LYS A 93 -19.37 8.54 4.09
C LYS A 93 -20.37 7.40 4.23
N ALA A 94 -19.94 6.16 4.06
CA ALA A 94 -20.75 5.01 4.42
C ALA A 94 -21.02 5.13 5.92
N ALA A 95 -22.24 5.55 6.25
CA ALA A 95 -22.68 5.63 7.62
C ALA A 95 -22.57 4.23 8.23
N ALA A 96 -21.79 4.15 9.30
CA ALA A 96 -21.54 2.99 10.14
C ALA A 96 -22.69 1.97 10.17
N PHE A 97 -22.47 0.79 9.58
CA PHE A 97 -23.15 -0.44 9.98
C PHE A 97 -22.11 -1.43 10.51
N LEU A 98 -21.71 -1.23 11.76
CA LEU A 98 -20.62 -1.95 12.42
C LEU A 98 -21.02 -3.35 12.94
N SER A 99 -22.19 -3.89 12.60
CA SER A 99 -22.72 -5.11 13.24
C SER A 99 -22.18 -6.43 12.70
N GLY A 100 -21.29 -6.44 11.69
CA GLY A 100 -20.81 -7.66 11.02
C GLY A 100 -19.32 -8.01 11.13
N PHE A 101 -18.43 -7.04 11.40
CA PHE A 101 -16.96 -7.27 11.47
C PHE A 101 -16.56 -7.86 12.83
N GLY A 102 -16.91 -9.12 13.07
CA GLY A 102 -16.91 -9.75 14.39
C GLY A 102 -15.68 -10.57 14.80
N ARG A 103 -14.50 -10.42 14.18
CA ARG A 103 -13.29 -11.15 14.64
C ARG A 103 -11.99 -10.36 14.70
N SER A 104 -11.81 -9.32 13.89
CA SER A 104 -10.57 -8.55 13.94
C SER A 104 -10.49 -7.59 15.11
N GLN A 105 -9.39 -7.65 15.84
CA GLN A 105 -9.04 -6.67 16.84
C GLN A 105 -8.84 -5.32 16.16
N ARG A 106 -9.77 -4.39 16.38
CA ARG A 106 -9.60 -3.00 15.98
C ARG A 106 -8.62 -2.32 16.91
N VAL A 107 -7.68 -1.59 16.33
CA VAL A 107 -6.69 -0.80 17.04
C VAL A 107 -6.61 0.57 16.39
N ALA A 108 -6.02 1.53 17.10
CA ALA A 108 -5.71 2.82 16.49
C ALA A 108 -4.70 2.63 15.34
N PRO A 109 -4.82 3.39 14.24
CA PRO A 109 -3.80 3.43 13.20
C PRO A 109 -2.40 3.69 13.79
N PRO A 110 -1.34 2.99 13.32
CA PRO A 110 0.01 3.32 13.72
C PRO A 110 0.33 4.75 13.31
N GLU A 111 0.92 5.50 14.24
CA GLU A 111 1.46 6.82 13.94
C GLU A 111 2.60 6.67 12.91
N LEU A 112 2.39 7.25 11.74
CA LEU A 112 3.24 7.08 10.58
C LEU A 112 3.48 8.45 9.93
N GLN A 113 4.74 8.88 9.95
CA GLN A 113 5.16 10.04 9.18
C GLN A 113 5.45 9.60 7.75
N VAL A 114 4.58 9.97 6.81
CA VAL A 114 4.78 9.73 5.39
C VAL A 114 5.74 10.80 4.86
N PRO A 115 6.93 10.43 4.33
CA PRO A 115 7.84 11.41 3.77
C PRO A 115 7.20 12.18 2.62
N GLU A 116 7.43 13.50 2.54
CA GLU A 116 6.91 14.33 1.42
C GLU A 116 7.41 13.83 0.06
N ASN A 117 8.60 13.26 0.04
CA ASN A 117 9.23 12.70 -1.15
C ASN A 117 8.89 11.22 -1.41
N THR A 118 7.78 10.72 -0.85
CA THR A 118 7.35 9.33 -1.05
C THR A 118 7.07 9.07 -2.55
N PRO A 119 7.76 8.11 -3.18
CA PRO A 119 7.59 7.81 -4.59
C PRO A 119 6.20 7.25 -4.90
N VAL A 120 5.76 7.45 -6.14
CA VAL A 120 4.56 6.80 -6.69
C VAL A 120 5.01 5.69 -7.62
N VAL A 121 4.44 4.51 -7.46
CA VAL A 121 4.76 3.35 -8.29
C VAL A 121 3.50 2.77 -8.89
N PHE A 122 3.55 2.53 -10.19
CA PHE A 122 2.54 1.80 -10.94
C PHE A 122 3.01 0.35 -11.03
N ILE A 123 2.35 -0.50 -10.25
CA ILE A 123 2.69 -1.91 -10.13
C ILE A 123 1.41 -2.74 -10.15
N GLN A 124 1.43 -3.84 -10.91
CA GLN A 124 0.40 -4.87 -10.93
C GLN A 124 0.86 -6.10 -10.14
N GLU A 125 -0.06 -6.89 -9.58
CA GLU A 125 0.34 -8.08 -8.83
C GLU A 125 0.94 -9.17 -9.72
N ALA A 126 0.52 -9.24 -10.99
CA ALA A 126 1.02 -10.19 -11.98
C ALA A 126 2.32 -9.74 -12.64
N GLY A 127 3.17 -10.71 -13.02
CA GLY A 127 4.41 -10.45 -13.79
C GLY A 127 5.69 -10.41 -12.95
N ASP A 128 6.80 -10.81 -13.57
CA ASP A 128 8.10 -10.93 -12.90
C ASP A 128 8.76 -9.58 -12.62
N GLU A 129 8.71 -8.64 -13.55
CA GLU A 129 9.29 -7.31 -13.35
C GLU A 129 8.62 -6.57 -12.19
N PHE A 130 7.29 -6.65 -12.11
CA PHE A 130 6.52 -6.07 -11.01
C PHE A 130 6.89 -6.67 -9.65
N ARG A 131 7.09 -8.00 -9.59
CA ARG A 131 7.60 -8.67 -8.38
C ARG A 131 8.99 -8.19 -8.00
N ARG A 132 9.89 -7.99 -8.97
CA ARG A 132 11.24 -7.49 -8.71
C ARG A 132 11.23 -6.06 -8.17
N VAL A 133 10.41 -5.17 -8.74
CA VAL A 133 10.26 -3.79 -8.23
C VAL A 133 9.70 -3.80 -6.80
N ARG A 134 8.65 -4.58 -6.50
CA ARG A 134 8.13 -4.67 -5.12
C ARG A 134 9.18 -5.16 -4.13
N ARG A 135 9.93 -6.20 -4.50
CA ARG A 135 11.01 -6.71 -3.64
C ARG A 135 12.09 -5.66 -3.41
N LEU A 136 12.51 -4.95 -4.47
CA LEU A 136 13.48 -3.86 -4.34
C LEU A 136 13.01 -2.78 -3.37
N LEU A 137 11.75 -2.33 -3.49
CA LEU A 137 11.17 -1.33 -2.59
C LEU A 137 11.12 -1.83 -1.14
N GLU A 138 10.82 -3.12 -0.94
CA GLU A 138 10.84 -3.77 0.38
C GLU A 138 12.25 -3.88 0.96
N ASP A 139 13.24 -4.30 0.17
CA ASP A 139 14.64 -4.44 0.57
C ASP A 139 15.24 -3.07 0.98
N LEU A 140 14.79 -2.00 0.33
CA LEU A 140 15.17 -0.62 0.64
C LEU A 140 14.38 -0.01 1.82
N ASP A 141 13.43 -0.74 2.41
CA ASP A 141 12.47 -0.23 3.43
C ASP A 141 11.79 1.08 2.97
N LEU A 142 11.47 1.17 1.67
CA LEU A 142 10.97 2.38 1.03
C LEU A 142 9.44 2.37 0.97
N MET A 143 8.84 3.27 1.75
CA MET A 143 7.42 3.59 1.65
C MET A 143 7.11 4.13 0.25
N HIS A 144 5.96 3.74 -0.31
CA HIS A 144 5.59 4.18 -1.65
C HIS A 144 4.08 4.18 -1.85
N TRP A 145 3.59 5.13 -2.64
CA TRP A 145 2.21 5.14 -3.10
C TRP A 145 2.06 4.17 -4.26
N VAL A 146 1.10 3.25 -4.19
CA VAL A 146 0.76 2.35 -5.29
C VAL A 146 -0.43 2.92 -6.03
N ARG A 147 -0.30 3.08 -7.36
CA ARG A 147 -1.41 3.42 -8.26
C ARG A 147 -1.68 2.25 -9.19
N THR A 148 -2.93 1.82 -9.22
CA THR A 148 -3.41 0.64 -9.96
C THR A 148 -3.92 0.99 -11.36
N THR A 149 -4.12 2.28 -11.66
CA THR A 149 -4.58 2.79 -12.97
C THR A 149 -3.45 2.97 -14.00
N GLY A 150 -2.30 2.31 -13.82
CA GLY A 150 -1.18 2.40 -14.77
C GLY A 150 -1.43 1.49 -15.95
N GLU A 151 -1.72 2.05 -17.12
CA GLU A 151 -1.70 1.31 -18.37
C GLU A 151 -0.25 1.03 -18.78
N GLY A 152 0.11 -0.23 -19.00
CA GLY A 152 1.39 -0.59 -19.62
C GLY A 152 1.94 -1.95 -19.19
N PRO A 153 2.81 -2.56 -20.01
CA PRO A 153 3.42 -3.86 -19.72
C PRO A 153 4.55 -3.79 -18.68
N SER A 154 4.95 -2.59 -18.23
CA SER A 154 6.13 -2.37 -17.40
C SER A 154 5.81 -1.53 -16.16
N PRO A 155 6.50 -1.79 -15.02
CA PRO A 155 6.38 -0.95 -13.84
C PRO A 155 6.92 0.45 -14.09
N THR A 156 6.28 1.45 -13.49
CA THR A 156 6.70 2.86 -13.61
C THR A 156 6.88 3.47 -12.23
N LEU A 157 7.99 4.18 -12.02
CA LEU A 157 8.30 4.95 -10.80
C LEU A 157 8.25 6.45 -11.12
N GLU A 158 7.46 7.20 -10.37
CA GLU A 158 7.43 8.66 -10.40
C GLU A 158 7.97 9.23 -9.10
N LEU A 159 8.87 10.19 -9.21
CA LEU A 159 9.53 10.82 -8.08
C LEU A 159 9.04 12.26 -7.85
N PRO A 160 8.59 12.60 -6.63
CA PRO A 160 8.28 13.98 -6.28
C PRO A 160 9.54 14.84 -6.23
N GLY A 161 9.39 16.14 -6.55
CA GLY A 161 10.46 17.15 -6.42
C GLY A 161 11.37 17.35 -7.63
N GLN A 162 11.49 16.37 -8.54
CA GLN A 162 12.30 16.50 -9.76
C GLN A 162 11.60 16.03 -11.05
N THR A 163 10.35 15.53 -10.97
CA THR A 163 9.59 14.97 -12.10
C THR A 163 10.44 14.07 -12.99
N VAL A 164 10.88 12.95 -12.44
CA VAL A 164 11.55 11.86 -13.17
C VAL A 164 10.57 10.70 -13.28
N HIS A 165 10.37 10.20 -14.50
CA HIS A 165 9.57 9.01 -14.78
C HIS A 165 10.49 7.90 -15.25
N LEU A 166 10.57 6.81 -14.49
CA LEU A 166 11.42 5.65 -14.79
C LEU A 166 10.53 4.46 -15.11
N VAL A 167 10.82 3.78 -16.22
CA VAL A 167 10.01 2.66 -16.71
C VAL A 167 10.87 1.41 -16.83
N GLY A 168 10.34 0.30 -16.32
CA GLY A 168 11.02 -0.99 -16.32
C GLY A 168 11.95 -1.18 -15.12
N PHE A 169 12.16 -2.44 -14.75
CA PHE A 169 12.89 -2.79 -13.52
C PHE A 169 14.32 -2.24 -13.50
N ALA A 170 15.08 -2.39 -14.59
CA ALA A 170 16.50 -2.00 -14.62
C ALA A 170 16.71 -0.49 -14.41
N ALA A 171 15.86 0.36 -14.99
CA ALA A 171 15.93 1.81 -14.81
C ALA A 171 15.57 2.22 -13.39
N ILE A 172 14.54 1.58 -12.82
CA ILE A 172 14.10 1.80 -11.45
C ILE A 172 15.20 1.37 -10.46
N GLU A 173 15.77 0.18 -10.65
CA GLU A 173 16.86 -0.33 -9.83
C GLU A 173 18.08 0.59 -9.88
N ALA A 174 18.57 0.90 -11.08
CA ALA A 174 19.73 1.78 -11.25
C ALA A 174 19.55 3.14 -10.58
N HIS A 175 18.34 3.70 -10.64
CA HIS A 175 18.06 4.97 -9.98
C HIS A 175 17.98 4.83 -8.45
N LEU A 176 17.29 3.81 -7.93
CA LEU A 176 17.08 3.67 -6.48
C LEU A 176 18.33 3.19 -5.73
N THR A 177 19.21 2.41 -6.37
CA THR A 177 20.42 1.87 -5.75
C THR A 177 21.69 2.59 -6.21
N GLY A 178 21.61 3.43 -7.23
CA GLY A 178 22.73 4.20 -7.75
C GLY A 178 23.09 5.42 -6.88
N PRO A 179 24.25 6.04 -7.14
CA PRO A 179 24.59 7.31 -6.51
C PRO A 179 23.54 8.35 -6.88
N GLN A 180 22.89 8.91 -5.85
CA GLN A 180 22.00 10.06 -6.03
C GLN A 180 22.87 11.29 -6.36
N PRO A 181 22.43 12.16 -7.29
CA PRO A 181 23.15 13.39 -7.64
C PRO A 181 23.29 14.37 -6.48
#